data_AF-A0A2H5W6N8-F1
#
_entry.id   AF-A0A2H5W6N8-F1
#
_cell.length_a   1.000
_cell.length_b   1.000
_cell.length_c   1.000
_cell.angle_alpha   90.00
_cell.angle_beta   90.00
_cell.angle_gamma   90.00
#
_symmetry.space_group_name_H-M   'P 1'
#
loop_
_entity.id
_entity.type
_entity.pdbx_description
1 polymer ?
#
loop_
_entity_poly.entity_id
_entity_poly.type
_entity_poly.pdbx_seq_one_letter_code
_entity_poly.pdbx_strand_id
1 'polypeptide(L)'
;MTWDETPYGEACRRAVRILADGYGEAVVVRDGDQDRYWALYYFFWGQAPPTTALPHWTEGPLPDTAQVRPPYEVKSWLAEMGFEEYLNDVD
;
A
#
# COMPACT_ATOMS: atom_id res chain seq x y z
N MET A 1 -9.21 -13.44 -1.78
CA MET A 1 -7.76 -13.21 -1.87
C MET A 1 -7.40 -12.29 -0.73
N THR A 2 -6.29 -12.54 -0.05
CA THR A 2 -5.85 -11.78 1.13
C THR A 2 -4.78 -10.80 0.67
N TRP A 3 -5.13 -9.52 0.53
CA TRP A 3 -4.25 -8.54 -0.12
C TRP A 3 -3.02 -8.19 0.73
N ASP A 4 -3.10 -8.38 2.04
CA ASP A 4 -2.00 -8.20 3.00
C ASP A 4 -0.86 -9.21 2.83
N GLU A 5 -1.10 -10.34 2.17
CA GLU A 5 -0.08 -11.34 1.85
C GLU A 5 0.47 -11.21 0.41
N THR A 6 0.11 -10.14 -0.31
CA THR A 6 0.51 -9.95 -1.71
C THR A 6 1.87 -9.24 -1.81
N PRO A 7 2.91 -9.88 -2.38
CA PRO A 7 4.22 -9.26 -2.52
C PRO A 7 4.22 -8.03 -3.43
N TYR A 8 5.06 -7.04 -3.13
CA TYR A 8 5.16 -5.77 -3.87
C TYR A 8 5.30 -5.97 -5.38
N GLY A 9 6.15 -6.89 -5.82
CA GLY A 9 6.34 -7.16 -7.25
C GLY A 9 5.10 -7.76 -7.91
N GLU A 10 4.29 -8.53 -7.18
CA GLU A 10 3.01 -9.03 -7.68
C GLU A 10 1.93 -7.95 -7.68
N ALA A 11 1.85 -7.16 -6.61
CA ALA A 11 0.93 -6.02 -6.51
C ALA A 11 1.16 -5.04 -7.67
N CYS A 12 2.43 -4.70 -7.96
CA CYS A 12 2.79 -3.82 -9.07
C CYS A 12 2.36 -4.36 -10.44
N ARG A 13 2.47 -5.68 -10.66
CA ARG A 13 1.99 -6.32 -11.91
C ARG A 13 0.47 -6.25 -12.08
N ARG A 14 -0.27 -6.18 -10.97
CA ARG A 14 -1.74 -6.11 -10.94
C ARG A 14 -2.26 -4.68 -10.77
N ALA A 15 -1.37 -3.69 -10.67
CA ALA A 15 -1.71 -2.34 -10.31
C ALA A 15 -2.57 -1.68 -11.40
N VAL A 16 -3.68 -1.09 -10.99
CA VAL A 16 -4.49 -0.19 -11.84
C VAL A 16 -4.09 1.27 -11.64
N ARG A 17 -3.45 1.57 -10.51
CA ARG A 17 -2.89 2.89 -10.16
C ARG A 17 -1.80 2.71 -9.11
N ILE A 18 -0.79 3.56 -9.12
CA ILE A 18 0.21 3.67 -8.06
C ILE A 18 0.28 5.14 -7.63
N LEU A 19 0.19 5.40 -6.33
CA LEU A 19 0.50 6.72 -5.76
C LEU A 19 1.83 6.59 -5.03
N ALA A 20 2.74 7.52 -5.29
CA ALA A 20 4.03 7.57 -4.61
C ALA A 20 4.19 8.97 -4.00
N ASP A 21 4.56 9.02 -2.73
CA ASP A 21 5.11 10.21 -2.10
C ASP A 21 6.38 9.81 -1.32
N GLY A 22 7.19 10.77 -0.88
CA GLY A 22 8.48 10.47 -0.22
C GLY A 22 8.41 9.59 1.04
N TYR A 23 7.22 9.12 1.43
CA TYR A 23 6.99 8.20 2.54
C TYR A 23 6.67 6.76 2.09
N GLY A 24 6.47 6.52 0.78
CA GLY A 24 6.28 5.18 0.21
C GLY A 24 5.40 5.16 -1.03
N GLU A 25 4.81 3.99 -1.29
CA GLU A 25 3.87 3.76 -2.39
C GLU A 25 2.56 3.14 -1.91
N ALA A 26 1.45 3.57 -2.51
CA ALA A 26 0.15 2.92 -2.44
C ALA A 26 -0.14 2.26 -3.79
N VAL A 27 -0.01 0.94 -3.84
CA VAL A 27 -0.30 0.13 -5.03
C VAL A 27 -1.77 -0.23 -5.02
N VAL A 28 -2.52 0.27 -6.00
CA VAL A 28 -3.97 0.08 -6.08
C VAL A 28 -4.29 -1.07 -7.02
N VAL A 29 -5.01 -2.06 -6.54
CA VAL A 29 -5.43 -3.25 -7.28
C VAL A 29 -6.95 -3.35 -7.32
N ARG A 30 -7.49 -3.98 -8.36
CA ARG A 30 -8.94 -4.27 -8.47
C ARG A 30 -9.24 -5.66 -7.91
N ASP A 31 -10.32 -5.78 -7.16
CA ASP A 31 -10.79 -7.03 -6.57
C ASP A 31 -11.78 -7.74 -7.50
N GLY A 32 -11.24 -8.62 -8.35
CA GLY A 32 -12.02 -9.35 -9.35
C GLY A 32 -12.66 -8.42 -10.40
N ASP A 33 -13.86 -8.78 -10.85
CA ASP A 33 -14.61 -8.03 -11.87
C ASP A 33 -15.49 -6.91 -11.29
N GLN A 34 -15.50 -6.74 -9.96
CA GLN A 34 -16.28 -5.69 -9.30
C GLN A 34 -15.51 -4.37 -9.31
N ASP A 35 -16.20 -3.23 -9.33
CA ASP A 35 -15.63 -1.89 -9.11
C ASP A 35 -15.25 -1.69 -7.63
N ARG A 36 -14.39 -2.58 -7.13
CA ARG A 36 -13.85 -2.58 -5.78
C ARG A 36 -12.34 -2.59 -5.87
N TYR A 37 -11.72 -1.69 -5.12
CA TYR A 37 -10.28 -1.47 -5.16
C TYR A 37 -9.68 -1.66 -3.79
N TRP A 38 -8.44 -2.13 -3.76
CA TRP A 38 -7.64 -2.20 -2.55
C TRP A 38 -6.36 -1.41 -2.76
N ALA A 39 -5.99 -0.60 -1.77
CA ALA A 39 -4.71 0.07 -1.72
C ALA A 39 -3.77 -0.69 -0.78
N LEU A 40 -2.63 -1.12 -1.33
CA LEU A 40 -1.58 -1.82 -0.61
C LEU A 40 -0.44 -0.83 -0.37
N TYR A 41 -0.24 -0.44 0.88
CA TYR A 41 0.75 0.57 1.26
C TYR A 41 2.08 -0.08 1.61
N TYR A 42 3.13 0.38 0.95
CA TYR A 42 4.52 0.00 1.19
C TYR A 42 5.29 1.26 1.57
N PHE A 43 5.59 1.44 2.84
CA PHE A 43 6.29 2.61 3.37
C PHE A 43 7.81 2.45 3.27
N PHE A 44 8.48 3.47 2.72
CA PHE A 44 9.94 3.54 2.56
C PHE A 44 10.38 4.99 2.31
N TRP A 45 11.65 5.32 2.60
CA TRP A 45 12.17 6.70 2.58
C TRP A 45 13.18 7.00 1.46
N GLY A 46 13.63 6.00 0.70
CA GLY A 46 14.68 6.24 -0.30
C GLY A 46 14.91 5.15 -1.34
N GLN A 47 14.57 3.90 -1.06
CA GLN A 47 14.59 2.82 -2.03
C GLN A 47 13.24 2.10 -2.05
N ALA A 48 12.77 1.79 -3.25
CA ALA A 48 11.61 0.93 -3.42
C ALA A 48 11.83 -0.40 -2.69
N PRO A 49 10.77 -1.00 -2.13
CA PRO A 49 10.90 -2.22 -1.35
C PRO A 49 11.31 -3.38 -2.28
N PRO A 50 11.94 -4.44 -1.73
CA PRO A 50 12.22 -5.64 -2.51
C PRO A 50 10.92 -6.21 -3.07
N THR A 51 10.99 -6.90 -4.22
CA THR A 51 9.80 -7.45 -4.89
C THR A 51 9.01 -8.44 -4.04
N THR A 52 9.63 -8.99 -3.00
CA THR A 52 9.07 -9.94 -2.03
C THR A 52 8.45 -9.27 -0.80
N ALA A 53 8.60 -7.95 -0.63
CA ALA A 53 8.05 -7.24 0.53
C ALA A 53 6.52 -7.34 0.56
N LEU A 54 5.96 -7.52 1.75
CA LEU A 54 4.53 -7.45 2.00
C LEU A 54 4.12 -6.00 2.31
N PRO A 55 2.84 -5.63 2.06
CA PRO A 55 2.35 -4.31 2.42
C PRO A 55 2.37 -4.14 3.94
N HIS A 56 2.74 -2.94 4.39
CA HIS A 56 2.64 -2.55 5.79
C HIS A 56 1.19 -2.32 6.21
N TRP A 57 0.36 -1.90 5.27
CA TRP A 57 -1.06 -1.65 5.49
C TRP A 57 -1.87 -1.93 4.23
N THR A 58 -3.10 -2.39 4.41
CA THR A 58 -4.07 -2.54 3.33
C THR A 58 -5.34 -1.76 3.66
N GLU A 59 -5.85 -1.05 2.66
CA GLU A 59 -7.09 -0.28 2.77
C GLU A 59 -8.06 -0.70 1.69
N GLY A 60 -9.28 -1.01 2.09
CA GLY A 60 -10.36 -1.36 1.18
C GLY A 60 -11.41 -2.26 1.82
N PRO A 61 -12.37 -2.74 1.00
CA PRO A 61 -12.55 -2.38 -0.40
C PRO A 61 -13.04 -0.92 -0.57
N LEU A 62 -12.42 -0.17 -1.48
CA LEU A 62 -12.80 1.18 -1.88
C LEU A 62 -13.66 1.14 -3.14
N PRO A 63 -14.67 2.00 -3.29
CA PRO A 63 -15.53 2.05 -4.47
C PRO A 63 -14.89 2.80 -5.66
N ASP A 64 -13.84 3.60 -5.43
CA ASP A 64 -13.14 4.36 -6.47
C ASP A 64 -11.66 4.53 -6.09
N THR A 65 -10.77 4.40 -7.09
CA THR A 65 -9.34 4.69 -6.96
C THR A 65 -9.04 6.13 -6.55
N ALA A 66 -9.96 7.07 -6.78
CA ALA A 66 -9.84 8.47 -6.35
C ALA A 66 -9.90 8.65 -4.83
N GLN A 67 -10.43 7.67 -4.09
CA GLN A 67 -10.53 7.71 -2.63
C GLN A 67 -9.28 7.17 -1.93
N VAL A 68 -8.30 6.67 -2.69
CA VAL A 68 -7.03 6.19 -2.14
C VAL A 68 -6.25 7.37 -1.57
N ARG A 69 -5.93 7.27 -0.28
CA ARG A 69 -5.15 8.27 0.44
C ARG A 69 -3.67 8.18 0.02
N PRO A 70 -2.94 9.31 0.01
CA PRO A 70 -1.51 9.29 -0.24
C PRO A 70 -0.76 8.59 0.92
N PRO A 71 0.38 7.91 0.65
CA PRO A 71 1.16 7.22 1.68
C PRO A 71 1.48 8.06 2.92
N TYR A 72 1.82 9.35 2.79
CA TYR A 72 2.11 10.21 3.94
C TYR A 72 0.92 10.33 4.91
N GLU A 73 -0.30 10.40 4.37
CA GLU A 73 -1.51 10.61 5.16
C GLU A 73 -1.85 9.34 5.94
N VAL A 74 -1.77 8.18 5.29
CA VAL A 74 -2.00 6.89 5.95
C VAL A 74 -0.93 6.62 6.99
N LYS A 75 0.34 6.90 6.68
CA LYS A 75 1.44 6.73 7.65
C LYS A 75 1.26 7.63 8.87
N SER A 76 0.85 8.88 8.67
CA SER A 76 0.59 9.83 9.76
C SER A 76 -0.59 9.36 10.61
N TRP A 77 -1.69 8.95 9.98
CA TRP A 77 -2.86 8.40 10.67
C TRP A 77 -2.54 7.14 11.48
N LEU A 78 -1.74 6.22 10.92
CA LEU A 78 -1.30 5.01 11.63
C LEU A 78 -0.48 5.37 12.88
N ALA A 79 0.44 6.32 12.76
CA ALA A 79 1.23 6.80 13.90
C ALA A 79 0.34 7.43 14.99
N GLU A 80 -0.66 8.22 14.62
CA GLU A 80 -1.65 8.79 15.56
C GLU A 80 -2.47 7.72 16.28
N MET A 81 -2.70 6.56 15.64
CA MET A 81 -3.39 5.41 16.21
C MET A 81 -2.47 4.50 17.04
N GLY A 82 -1.19 4.86 17.21
CA GLY A 82 -0.22 4.11 18.02
C GLY A 82 0.43 2.94 17.28
N PHE A 83 0.35 2.88 15.95
CA PHE A 83 1.14 1.94 15.16
C PHE A 83 2.54 2.54 14.92
N GLU A 84 3.47 2.28 15.84
CA GLU A 84 4.77 2.99 15.89
C GLU A 84 5.84 2.47 14.90
N GLU A 85 5.73 1.26 14.35
CA GLU A 85 6.86 0.61 13.66
C GLU A 85 6.47 0.02 12.30
N TYR A 86 6.31 0.88 11.29
CA TYR A 86 6.38 0.46 9.87
C TYR A 86 7.58 1.08 9.16
N LEU A 87 8.62 1.39 9.93
CA LEU A 87 9.97 1.43 9.39
C LEU A 87 10.31 -0.03 9.11
N ASN A 88 10.32 -0.43 7.84
CA ASN A 88 11.03 -1.65 7.47
C ASN A 88 12.43 -1.54 8.09
N ASP A 89 12.72 -2.33 9.12
CA ASP A 89 14.07 -2.80 9.36
C ASP A 89 14.48 -3.56 8.10
N VAL A 90 14.98 -2.83 7.12
CA VAL A 90 15.80 -3.37 6.05
C VAL A 90 17.16 -3.67 6.67
N ASP A 91 17.23 -4.81 7.36
CA ASP A 91 18.49 -5.48 7.70
C ASP A 91 19.01 -6.26 6.47
#